data_AF-A0A9Q3V707-F1
#
_entry.id   AF-A0A9Q3V707-F1
#
_cell.length_a   1.000
_cell.length_b   1.000
_cell.length_c   1.000
_cell.angle_alpha   90.00
_cell.angle_beta   90.00
_cell.angle_gamma   90.00
#
_symmetry.space_group_name_H-M   'P 1'
#
loop_
_entity.id
_entity.type
_entity.pdbx_description
1 polymer ?
#
loop_
_entity_poly.entity_id
_entity_poly.type
_entity_poly.pdbx_seq_one_letter_code
_entity_poly.pdbx_strand_id
1 'polypeptide(L)'
;MNANNHIEDICRKVPFFTPLYNARVRHYVIREHIINVYNQFERYFSNNFDESKKDWFRLFLLLHDIGKSVAFKKGNRENQIIDTIILIEQYKTELDLSGEKVGLYNALLKAGNLGKYMESKISLDDAYNTIVEQSNIVKLPPKQFLYLSSVYYQCDVASYTRDAGGIPFLEHLFEYQNGEKVYCEDTHLLKLSEVYAKKYSILSNKIHEYIQNHNNGEESTEVPGASQLKIIGKIDLSKFEKPKKEIRKDKENIYIIDTNVFIDCPEIITKIDKQYQIVLSAKVIDELDYLKISLTEEKKRNVQKALKLINEGLDKRNVKMNIADITLLPDDLNKKSPDNLILSVALKHLAENPILLTSDNGLQAKAKGFGVTTITLREFLKQTKY
;
A
#
# COMPACT_ATOMS: atom_id res chain seq x y z
N MET A 1 -23.15 3.67 -25.89
CA MET A 1 -24.05 2.98 -24.92
C MET A 1 -23.95 3.71 -23.59
N ASN A 2 -25.02 3.78 -22.79
CA ASN A 2 -24.94 4.33 -21.42
C ASN A 2 -24.29 3.28 -20.49
N ALA A 3 -23.61 3.71 -19.42
CA ALA A 3 -22.96 2.88 -18.40
C ALA A 3 -23.82 1.69 -17.94
N ASN A 4 -25.12 1.91 -17.73
CA ASN A 4 -26.05 0.85 -17.33
C ASN A 4 -26.10 -0.32 -18.31
N ASN A 5 -26.11 -0.04 -19.62
CA ASN A 5 -26.15 -1.07 -20.65
C ASN A 5 -24.85 -1.89 -20.64
N HIS A 6 -23.70 -1.23 -20.45
CA HIS A 6 -22.43 -1.93 -20.33
C HIS A 6 -22.38 -2.82 -19.08
N ILE A 7 -22.90 -2.35 -17.94
CA ILE A 7 -23.01 -3.17 -16.73
C ILE A 7 -23.93 -4.37 -16.98
N GLU A 8 -25.05 -4.19 -17.67
CA GLU A 8 -25.96 -5.29 -18.03
C GLU A 8 -25.31 -6.28 -19.00
N ASP A 9 -24.54 -5.83 -19.98
CA ASP A 9 -23.75 -6.68 -20.86
C ASP A 9 -22.73 -7.50 -20.05
N ILE A 10 -21.99 -6.86 -19.13
CA ILE A 10 -21.04 -7.53 -18.23
C ILE A 10 -21.77 -8.56 -17.37
N CYS A 11 -22.91 -8.23 -16.78
CA CYS A 11 -23.70 -9.16 -15.95
C CYS A 11 -24.30 -10.30 -16.78
N ARG A 12 -24.61 -10.09 -18.07
CA ARG A 12 -25.04 -11.18 -18.95
C ARG A 12 -23.90 -12.16 -19.22
N LYS A 13 -22.67 -11.66 -19.40
CA LYS A 13 -21.47 -12.51 -19.57
C LYS A 13 -21.04 -13.16 -18.24
N VAL A 14 -21.16 -12.43 -17.13
CA VAL A 14 -20.75 -12.84 -15.78
C VAL A 14 -21.90 -12.61 -14.78
N PRO A 15 -22.90 -13.50 -14.72
CA PRO A 15 -24.07 -13.33 -13.85
C PRO A 15 -23.73 -13.13 -12.37
N PHE A 16 -22.60 -13.69 -11.92
CA PHE A 16 -22.07 -13.55 -10.57
C PHE A 16 -21.80 -12.08 -10.17
N PHE A 17 -21.55 -11.17 -11.12
CA PHE A 17 -21.30 -9.77 -10.83
C PHE A 17 -22.57 -8.97 -10.49
N THR A 18 -23.75 -9.45 -10.89
CA THR A 18 -25.04 -8.80 -10.60
C THR A 18 -25.22 -8.45 -9.12
N PRO A 19 -25.12 -9.41 -8.17
CA PRO A 19 -25.23 -9.10 -6.75
C PRO A 19 -24.07 -8.25 -6.21
N LEU A 20 -22.92 -8.20 -6.87
CA LEU A 20 -21.77 -7.36 -6.47
C LEU A 20 -22.01 -5.89 -6.83
N TYR A 21 -22.44 -5.62 -8.07
CA TYR A 21 -22.83 -4.27 -8.48
C TYR A 21 -23.95 -3.70 -7.60
N ASN A 22 -24.94 -4.52 -7.27
CA ASN A 22 -26.09 -4.10 -6.47
C ASN A 22 -25.82 -4.09 -4.95
N ALA A 23 -24.61 -4.46 -4.52
CA ALA A 23 -24.27 -4.44 -3.11
C ALA A 23 -24.12 -3.01 -2.60
N ARG A 24 -24.74 -2.75 -1.45
CA ARG A 24 -24.52 -1.51 -0.69
C ARG A 24 -23.26 -1.63 0.14
N VAL A 25 -22.36 -0.67 -0.01
CA VAL A 25 -21.15 -0.56 0.82
C VAL A 25 -21.13 0.81 1.48
N ARG A 26 -21.16 0.81 2.83
CA ARG A 26 -21.25 2.04 3.63
C ARG A 26 -22.50 2.86 3.26
N HIS A 27 -22.30 3.96 2.53
CA HIS A 27 -23.30 4.99 2.28
C HIS A 27 -23.82 4.99 0.83
N TYR A 28 -23.28 4.15 -0.06
CA TYR A 28 -23.66 4.12 -1.48
C TYR A 28 -23.78 2.68 -2.02
N VAL A 29 -24.43 2.51 -3.18
CA VAL A 29 -24.48 1.24 -3.93
C VAL A 29 -23.34 1.22 -4.94
N ILE A 30 -22.60 0.10 -5.03
CA ILE A 30 -21.42 -0.01 -5.91
C ILE A 30 -21.73 0.42 -7.36
N ARG A 31 -22.88 -0.03 -7.89
CA ARG A 31 -23.37 0.34 -9.23
C ARG A 31 -23.48 1.85 -9.43
N GLU A 32 -24.04 2.57 -8.46
CA GLU A 32 -24.24 4.03 -8.56
C GLU A 32 -22.90 4.76 -8.60
N HIS A 33 -21.96 4.39 -7.72
CA HIS A 33 -20.59 4.93 -7.72
C HIS A 33 -19.90 4.69 -9.07
N ILE A 34 -19.90 3.45 -9.55
CA ILE A 34 -19.27 3.07 -10.82
C ILE A 34 -19.85 3.84 -12.00
N ILE A 35 -21.19 4.05 -12.04
CA ILE A 35 -21.84 4.86 -13.07
C ILE A 35 -21.37 6.32 -12.99
N ASN A 36 -21.28 6.89 -11.79
CA ASN A 36 -20.79 8.26 -11.63
C ASN A 36 -19.34 8.40 -12.11
N VAL A 37 -18.46 7.47 -11.73
CA VAL A 37 -17.06 7.41 -12.21
C VAL A 37 -17.00 7.31 -13.74
N TYR A 38 -17.75 6.39 -14.33
CA TYR A 38 -17.83 6.21 -15.78
C TYR A 38 -18.32 7.48 -16.48
N ASN A 39 -19.34 8.14 -15.95
CA ASN A 39 -19.89 9.37 -16.54
C ASN A 39 -18.90 10.53 -16.49
N GLN A 40 -18.06 10.62 -15.45
CA GLN A 40 -16.97 11.61 -15.42
C GLN A 40 -15.95 11.33 -16.52
N PHE A 41 -15.62 10.06 -16.77
CA PHE A 41 -14.75 9.66 -17.89
C PHE A 41 -15.34 10.06 -19.24
N GLU A 42 -16.60 9.69 -19.50
CA GLU A 42 -17.28 10.01 -20.76
C GLU A 42 -17.32 11.53 -21.00
N ARG A 43 -17.65 12.29 -19.95
CA ARG A 43 -17.83 13.74 -20.05
C ARG A 43 -16.54 14.50 -20.33
N TYR A 44 -15.44 14.16 -19.63
CA TYR A 44 -14.24 15.00 -19.62
C TYR A 44 -13.03 14.38 -20.33
N PHE A 45 -12.96 13.06 -20.45
CA PHE A 45 -11.71 12.40 -20.84
C PHE A 45 -11.82 11.55 -22.11
N SER A 46 -13.00 10.97 -22.38
CA SER A 46 -13.19 9.98 -23.44
C SER A 46 -12.75 10.47 -24.82
N ASN A 47 -12.95 11.74 -25.15
CA ASN A 47 -12.58 12.30 -26.46
C ASN A 47 -11.06 12.30 -26.72
N ASN A 48 -10.23 12.19 -25.68
CA ASN A 48 -8.76 12.13 -25.80
C ASN A 48 -8.23 10.71 -25.92
N PHE A 49 -9.12 9.71 -25.94
CA PHE A 49 -8.76 8.30 -26.07
C PHE A 49 -9.16 7.83 -27.47
N ASP A 50 -8.23 7.17 -28.17
CA ASP A 50 -8.59 6.39 -29.35
C ASP A 50 -9.59 5.28 -28.97
N GLU A 51 -10.40 4.81 -29.93
CA GLU A 51 -11.51 3.88 -29.63
C GLU A 51 -11.05 2.60 -28.93
N SER A 52 -9.92 2.03 -29.35
CA SER A 52 -9.35 0.85 -28.69
C SER A 52 -8.99 1.14 -27.23
N LYS A 53 -8.34 2.28 -26.96
CA LYS A 53 -8.01 2.68 -25.59
C LYS A 53 -9.24 3.00 -24.75
N LYS A 54 -10.24 3.62 -25.36
CA LYS A 54 -11.48 4.02 -24.73
C LYS A 54 -12.27 2.81 -24.22
N ASP A 55 -12.40 1.77 -25.05
CA ASP A 55 -13.19 0.59 -24.68
C ASP A 55 -12.59 -0.20 -23.53
N TRP A 56 -11.27 -0.42 -23.52
CA TRP A 56 -10.67 -1.11 -22.38
C TRP A 56 -10.68 -0.24 -21.12
N PHE A 57 -10.53 1.09 -21.24
CA PHE A 57 -10.56 1.97 -20.06
C PHE A 57 -11.97 2.06 -19.47
N ARG A 58 -13.00 2.11 -20.32
CA ARG A 58 -14.41 1.97 -19.92
C ARG A 58 -14.63 0.68 -19.12
N LEU A 59 -14.19 -0.47 -19.64
CA LEU A 59 -14.31 -1.74 -18.94
C LEU A 59 -13.55 -1.74 -17.61
N PHE A 60 -12.35 -1.15 -17.57
CA PHE A 60 -11.59 -0.97 -16.33
C PHE A 60 -12.39 -0.18 -15.27
N LEU A 61 -12.96 0.97 -15.65
CA LEU A 61 -13.78 1.78 -14.74
C LEU A 61 -15.04 1.04 -14.28
N LEU A 62 -15.64 0.21 -15.13
CA LEU A 62 -16.81 -0.58 -14.73
C LEU A 62 -16.45 -1.69 -13.73
N LEU A 63 -15.18 -2.12 -13.69
CA LEU A 63 -14.74 -3.22 -12.83
C LEU A 63 -13.96 -2.78 -11.59
N HIS A 64 -13.47 -1.53 -11.54
CA HIS A 64 -12.46 -1.08 -10.55
C HIS A 64 -12.82 -1.34 -9.07
N ASP A 65 -14.11 -1.32 -8.76
CA ASP A 65 -14.64 -1.44 -7.39
C ASP A 65 -15.46 -2.73 -7.18
N ILE A 66 -15.49 -3.66 -8.14
CA ILE A 66 -16.37 -4.86 -8.09
C ILE A 66 -16.04 -5.79 -6.91
N GLY A 67 -14.78 -5.82 -6.47
CA GLY A 67 -14.34 -6.60 -5.31
C GLY A 67 -14.69 -5.96 -3.96
N LYS A 68 -15.18 -4.72 -3.93
CA LYS A 68 -15.37 -3.95 -2.69
C LYS A 68 -16.37 -4.59 -1.73
N SER A 69 -17.47 -5.15 -2.24
CA SER A 69 -18.46 -5.85 -1.39
C SER A 69 -17.91 -7.15 -0.82
N VAL A 70 -17.02 -7.84 -1.54
CA VAL A 70 -16.37 -9.07 -1.09
C VAL A 70 -15.41 -8.75 0.06
N ALA A 71 -14.53 -7.77 -0.13
CA ALA A 71 -13.61 -7.29 0.89
C ALA A 71 -14.34 -6.83 2.17
N PHE A 72 -15.45 -6.11 2.00
CA PHE A 72 -16.30 -5.66 3.12
C PHE A 72 -16.89 -6.84 3.91
N LYS A 73 -17.43 -7.86 3.24
CA LYS A 73 -17.97 -9.07 3.90
C LYS A 73 -16.89 -9.88 4.63
N LYS A 74 -15.66 -9.89 4.11
CA LYS A 74 -14.49 -10.53 4.75
C LYS A 74 -13.94 -9.74 5.94
N GLY A 75 -14.44 -8.54 6.22
CA GLY A 75 -13.95 -7.68 7.29
C GLY A 75 -12.58 -7.04 7.03
N ASN A 76 -12.00 -7.21 5.83
CA ASN A 76 -10.68 -6.69 5.48
C ASN A 76 -10.78 -5.64 4.38
N ARG A 77 -10.89 -4.37 4.79
CA ARG A 77 -11.03 -3.23 3.89
C ARG A 77 -9.78 -2.95 3.05
N GLU A 78 -8.61 -3.46 3.43
CA GLU A 78 -7.34 -3.18 2.73
C GLU A 78 -7.14 -4.06 1.49
N ASN A 79 -7.92 -5.15 1.36
CA ASN A 79 -7.80 -6.12 0.27
C ASN A 79 -8.72 -5.85 -0.93
N GLN A 80 -9.38 -4.68 -1.02
CA GLN A 80 -10.32 -4.37 -2.12
C GLN A 80 -9.71 -4.57 -3.51
N ILE A 81 -8.46 -4.14 -3.71
CA ILE A 81 -7.74 -4.33 -4.97
C ILE A 81 -7.50 -5.83 -5.24
N ILE A 82 -7.12 -6.58 -4.21
CA ILE A 82 -6.86 -8.03 -4.32
C ILE A 82 -8.14 -8.76 -4.72
N ASP A 83 -9.25 -8.53 -4.02
CA ASP A 83 -10.53 -9.16 -4.33
C ASP A 83 -11.03 -8.77 -5.73
N THR A 84 -10.84 -7.51 -6.14
CA THR A 84 -11.18 -7.04 -7.50
C THR A 84 -10.38 -7.79 -8.56
N ILE A 85 -9.06 -7.90 -8.39
CA ILE A 85 -8.20 -8.60 -9.35
C ILE A 85 -8.45 -10.11 -9.36
N ILE A 86 -8.72 -10.74 -8.22
CA ILE A 86 -9.11 -12.16 -8.16
C ILE A 86 -10.36 -12.41 -9.01
N LEU A 87 -11.38 -11.55 -8.88
CA LEU A 87 -12.61 -11.66 -9.65
C LEU A 87 -12.37 -11.44 -11.15
N ILE A 88 -11.59 -10.43 -11.51
CA ILE A 88 -11.27 -10.15 -12.92
C ILE A 88 -10.48 -11.30 -13.54
N GLU A 89 -9.49 -11.84 -12.82
CA GLU A 89 -8.68 -12.97 -13.29
C GLU A 89 -9.53 -14.24 -13.44
N GLN A 90 -10.44 -14.49 -12.50
CA GLN A 90 -11.35 -15.64 -12.52
C GLN A 90 -12.29 -15.61 -13.74
N TYR A 91 -12.78 -14.43 -14.14
CA TYR A 91 -13.75 -14.27 -15.22
C TYR A 91 -13.18 -13.58 -16.47
N LYS A 92 -11.85 -13.59 -16.63
CA LYS A 92 -11.18 -12.85 -17.72
C LYS A 92 -11.63 -13.31 -19.10
N THR A 93 -11.92 -14.60 -19.28
CA THR A 93 -12.34 -15.17 -20.56
C THR A 93 -13.71 -14.64 -20.95
N GLU A 94 -14.66 -14.63 -20.02
CA GLU A 94 -16.01 -14.10 -20.20
C GLU A 94 -16.02 -12.58 -20.37
N LEU A 95 -15.02 -11.88 -19.84
CA LEU A 95 -14.84 -10.44 -20.00
C LEU A 95 -14.06 -10.07 -21.27
N ASP A 96 -13.67 -11.04 -22.11
CA ASP A 96 -12.82 -10.85 -23.29
C ASP A 96 -11.46 -10.16 -22.96
N LEU A 97 -10.89 -10.47 -21.80
CA LEU A 97 -9.64 -9.88 -21.28
C LEU A 97 -8.45 -10.84 -21.44
N SER A 98 -7.35 -10.31 -22.00
CA SER A 98 -6.06 -10.99 -21.97
C SER A 98 -5.35 -10.84 -20.62
N GLY A 99 -4.43 -11.75 -20.30
CA GLY A 99 -3.63 -11.65 -19.07
C GLY A 99 -2.80 -10.36 -18.99
N GLU A 100 -2.35 -9.83 -20.13
CA GLU A 100 -1.68 -8.53 -20.20
C GLU A 100 -2.61 -7.39 -19.76
N LYS A 101 -3.87 -7.40 -20.20
CA LYS A 101 -4.87 -6.41 -19.80
C LYS A 101 -5.20 -6.50 -18.32
N VAL A 102 -5.31 -7.70 -17.75
CA VAL A 102 -5.49 -7.87 -16.30
C VAL A 102 -4.28 -7.33 -15.53
N GLY A 103 -3.06 -7.57 -16.04
CA GLY A 103 -1.83 -6.97 -15.51
C GLY A 103 -1.87 -5.44 -15.50
N LEU A 104 -2.35 -4.83 -16.58
CA LEU A 104 -2.54 -3.38 -16.66
C LEU A 104 -3.58 -2.86 -15.65
N TYR A 105 -4.70 -3.56 -15.48
CA TYR A 105 -5.73 -3.17 -14.51
C TYR A 105 -5.18 -3.25 -13.09
N ASN A 106 -4.44 -4.30 -12.75
CA ASN A 106 -3.78 -4.45 -11.46
C ASN A 106 -2.80 -3.31 -11.18
N ALA A 107 -1.98 -2.96 -12.19
CA ALA A 107 -1.03 -1.86 -12.08
C ALA A 107 -1.74 -0.51 -11.83
N LEU A 108 -2.82 -0.21 -12.58
CA LEU A 108 -3.61 1.02 -12.39
C LEU A 108 -4.30 1.08 -11.02
N LEU A 109 -4.89 -0.02 -10.55
CA LEU A 109 -5.51 -0.06 -9.21
C LEU A 109 -4.48 0.14 -8.10
N LYS A 110 -3.28 -0.46 -8.22
CA LYS A 110 -2.16 -0.24 -7.28
C LYS A 110 -1.65 1.20 -7.35
N ALA A 111 -1.61 1.78 -8.54
CA ALA A 111 -1.29 3.18 -8.76
C ALA A 111 -2.35 4.15 -8.21
N GLY A 112 -3.53 3.67 -7.79
CA GLY A 112 -4.50 4.40 -6.97
C GLY A 112 -3.93 4.99 -5.66
N ASN A 113 -2.69 4.64 -5.31
CA ASN A 113 -1.85 5.38 -4.36
C ASN A 113 -1.67 6.87 -4.72
N LEU A 114 -1.95 7.32 -5.95
CA LEU A 114 -1.98 8.74 -6.32
C LEU A 114 -2.91 9.53 -5.39
N GLY A 115 -4.09 8.98 -5.05
CA GLY A 115 -4.99 9.60 -4.08
C GLY A 115 -4.37 9.73 -2.69
N LYS A 116 -3.64 8.71 -2.23
CA LYS A 116 -2.92 8.77 -0.94
C LYS A 116 -1.84 9.86 -0.95
N TYR A 117 -1.18 10.10 -2.08
CA TYR A 117 -0.22 11.19 -2.21
C TYR A 117 -0.91 12.57 -2.21
N MET A 118 -2.02 12.70 -2.94
CA MET A 118 -2.86 13.89 -2.93
C MET A 118 -3.40 14.21 -1.52
N GLU A 119 -3.64 13.19 -0.70
CA GLU A 119 -4.03 13.30 0.71
C GLU A 119 -2.85 13.41 1.70
N SER A 120 -1.60 13.49 1.23
CA SER A 120 -0.38 13.51 2.08
C SER A 120 -0.15 12.25 2.94
N LYS A 121 -0.77 11.11 2.62
CA LYS A 121 -0.64 9.83 3.36
C LYS A 121 0.59 9.02 2.95
N ILE A 122 1.21 9.36 1.82
CA ILE A 122 2.48 8.79 1.33
C ILE A 122 3.39 9.93 0.83
N SER A 123 4.69 9.67 0.77
CA SER A 123 5.66 10.66 0.30
C SER A 123 5.66 10.81 -1.23
N LEU A 124 6.27 11.90 -1.73
CA LEU A 124 6.55 12.07 -3.16
C LEU A 124 7.36 10.90 -3.72
N ASP A 125 8.37 10.42 -2.98
CA ASP A 125 9.22 9.30 -3.40
C ASP A 125 8.42 8.01 -3.50
N ASP A 126 7.54 7.72 -2.53
CA ASP A 126 6.68 6.53 -2.56
C ASP A 126 5.73 6.57 -3.77
N ALA A 127 5.13 7.73 -4.06
CA ALA A 127 4.22 7.92 -5.19
C ALA A 127 4.97 7.76 -6.52
N TYR A 128 6.12 8.43 -6.66
CA TYR A 128 7.00 8.34 -7.81
C TYR A 128 7.47 6.91 -8.07
N ASN A 129 8.00 6.22 -7.04
CA ASN A 129 8.47 4.85 -7.16
C ASN A 129 7.34 3.91 -7.56
N THR A 130 6.14 4.09 -6.99
CA THR A 130 4.97 3.29 -7.39
C THR A 130 4.65 3.49 -8.87
N ILE A 131 4.61 4.73 -9.36
CA ILE A 131 4.29 5.03 -10.76
C ILE A 131 5.33 4.39 -11.70
N VAL A 132 6.62 4.57 -11.42
CA VAL A 132 7.72 4.02 -12.25
C VAL A 132 7.75 2.49 -12.20
N GLU A 133 7.61 1.89 -11.02
CA GLU A 133 7.60 0.44 -10.88
C GLU A 133 6.42 -0.19 -11.63
N GLN A 134 5.22 0.34 -11.43
CA GLN A 134 4.03 -0.19 -12.09
C GLN A 134 4.08 0.06 -13.61
N SER A 135 4.59 1.21 -14.08
CA SER A 135 4.75 1.48 -15.51
C SER A 135 5.72 0.49 -16.16
N ASN A 136 6.82 0.17 -15.48
CA ASN A 136 7.81 -0.79 -15.97
C ASN A 136 7.24 -2.22 -16.04
N ILE A 137 6.47 -2.65 -15.04
CA ILE A 137 5.81 -3.97 -15.03
C ILE A 137 4.94 -4.16 -16.26
N VAL A 138 4.18 -3.13 -16.64
CA VAL A 138 3.24 -3.18 -17.77
C VAL A 138 3.84 -2.63 -19.07
N LYS A 139 5.14 -2.32 -19.07
CA LYS A 139 5.90 -1.82 -20.23
C LYS A 139 5.27 -0.57 -20.87
N LEU A 140 4.72 0.33 -20.05
CA LEU A 140 4.24 1.64 -20.49
C LEU A 140 5.22 2.74 -20.10
N PRO A 141 5.42 3.77 -20.94
CA PRO A 141 6.19 4.94 -20.56
C PRO A 141 5.65 5.57 -19.25
N PRO A 142 6.51 5.91 -18.28
CA PRO A 142 6.07 6.45 -16.98
C PRO A 142 5.15 7.67 -17.11
N LYS A 143 5.40 8.55 -18.09
CA LYS A 143 4.54 9.71 -18.39
C LYS A 143 3.12 9.28 -18.82
N GLN A 144 3.02 8.28 -19.69
CA GLN A 144 1.74 7.76 -20.16
C GLN A 144 0.99 7.04 -19.03
N PHE A 145 1.71 6.27 -18.21
CA PHE A 145 1.13 5.58 -17.06
C PHE A 145 0.63 6.56 -15.98
N LEU A 146 1.39 7.62 -15.70
CA LEU A 146 0.96 8.72 -14.82
C LEU A 146 -0.34 9.35 -15.34
N TYR A 147 -0.42 9.63 -16.65
CA TYR A 147 -1.62 10.20 -17.26
C TYR A 147 -2.84 9.30 -17.04
N LEU A 148 -2.76 8.01 -17.37
CA LEU A 148 -3.87 7.06 -17.16
C LEU A 148 -4.27 6.94 -15.69
N SER A 149 -3.29 6.92 -14.79
CA SER A 149 -3.54 6.92 -13.33
C SER A 149 -4.23 8.20 -12.86
N SER A 150 -3.90 9.34 -13.48
CA SER A 150 -4.49 10.65 -13.15
C SER A 150 -5.93 10.75 -13.65
N VAL A 151 -6.20 10.28 -14.86
CA VAL A 151 -7.57 10.19 -15.40
C VAL A 151 -8.43 9.32 -14.48
N TYR A 152 -7.94 8.12 -14.12
CA TYR A 152 -8.67 7.24 -13.20
C TYR A 152 -8.92 7.91 -11.84
N TYR A 153 -7.87 8.47 -11.22
CA TYR A 153 -7.98 9.16 -9.94
C TYR A 153 -9.00 10.31 -9.99
N GLN A 154 -8.95 11.14 -11.03
CA GLN A 154 -9.87 12.26 -11.18
C GLN A 154 -11.31 11.78 -11.40
N CYS A 155 -11.54 10.71 -12.17
CA CYS A 155 -12.88 10.14 -12.33
C CYS A 155 -13.42 9.59 -11.00
N ASP A 156 -12.59 8.86 -10.24
CA ASP A 156 -12.98 8.28 -8.95
C ASP A 156 -13.32 9.37 -7.92
N VAL A 157 -12.46 10.36 -7.72
CA VAL A 157 -12.72 11.44 -6.73
C VAL A 157 -13.82 12.41 -7.19
N ALA A 158 -13.92 12.69 -8.49
CA ALA A 158 -15.00 13.51 -9.02
C ALA A 158 -16.36 12.86 -8.85
N SER A 159 -16.46 11.54 -8.76
CA SER A 159 -17.74 10.87 -8.51
C SER A 159 -18.37 11.20 -7.14
N TYR A 160 -17.62 11.79 -6.20
CA TYR A 160 -18.07 12.27 -4.90
C TYR A 160 -18.32 13.79 -4.88
N THR A 161 -18.79 14.33 -6.01
CA THR A 161 -19.16 15.73 -6.16
C THR A 161 -20.61 15.83 -6.61
N ARG A 162 -21.28 16.92 -6.23
CA ARG A 162 -22.70 17.13 -6.55
C ARG A 162 -22.98 17.11 -8.05
N ASP A 163 -22.12 17.74 -8.87
CA ASP A 163 -22.31 17.80 -10.32
C ASP A 163 -22.15 16.45 -11.01
N ALA A 164 -21.49 15.49 -10.35
CA ALA A 164 -21.35 14.12 -10.82
C ALA A 164 -22.52 13.21 -10.39
N GLY A 165 -23.51 13.71 -9.64
CA GLY A 165 -24.56 12.88 -9.03
C GLY A 165 -24.10 12.13 -7.78
N GLY A 166 -22.94 12.50 -7.24
CA GLY A 166 -22.36 11.95 -6.03
C GLY A 166 -22.84 12.60 -4.74
N ILE A 167 -22.40 12.03 -3.62
CA ILE A 167 -22.58 12.66 -2.30
C ILE A 167 -21.60 13.83 -2.18
N PRO A 168 -22.09 15.08 -2.01
CA PRO A 168 -21.22 16.27 -2.00
C PRO A 168 -20.18 16.19 -0.88
N PHE A 169 -18.91 16.09 -1.25
CA PHE A 169 -17.80 15.95 -0.31
C PHE A 169 -16.46 16.45 -0.86
N LEU A 170 -16.16 16.18 -2.14
CA LEU A 170 -14.84 16.42 -2.74
C LEU A 170 -14.78 17.60 -3.72
N GLU A 171 -15.75 18.52 -3.68
CA GLU A 171 -15.78 19.68 -4.58
C GLU A 171 -14.53 20.55 -4.46
N HIS A 172 -13.98 20.69 -3.24
CA HIS A 172 -12.78 21.48 -2.98
C HIS A 172 -11.51 20.99 -3.70
N LEU A 173 -11.52 19.77 -4.28
CA LEU A 173 -10.41 19.23 -5.06
C LEU A 173 -10.29 19.88 -6.44
N PHE A 174 -11.37 20.47 -6.97
CA PHE A 174 -11.46 20.91 -8.35
C PHE A 174 -11.74 22.40 -8.48
N GLU A 175 -11.31 22.98 -9.59
CA GLU A 175 -11.80 24.29 -10.01
C GLU A 175 -13.11 24.15 -10.78
N TYR A 176 -14.03 25.09 -10.58
CA TYR A 176 -15.32 25.12 -11.25
C TYR A 176 -15.53 26.43 -12.00
N GLN A 177 -16.15 26.33 -13.17
CA GLN A 177 -16.65 27.45 -13.94
C GLN A 177 -18.06 27.12 -14.41
N ASN A 178 -19.01 28.04 -14.17
CA ASN A 178 -20.43 27.85 -14.53
C ASN A 178 -21.07 26.55 -13.99
N GLY A 179 -20.62 26.09 -12.81
CA GLY A 179 -21.13 24.88 -12.18
C GLY A 179 -20.54 23.57 -12.72
N GLU A 180 -19.57 23.64 -13.63
CA GLU A 180 -18.87 22.49 -14.21
C GLU A 180 -17.39 22.50 -13.85
N LYS A 181 -16.75 21.33 -13.81
CA LYS A 181 -15.32 21.25 -13.52
C LYS A 181 -14.53 21.81 -14.70
N VAL A 182 -13.53 22.62 -14.42
CA VAL A 182 -12.70 23.22 -15.48
C VAL A 182 -11.78 22.15 -16.05
N TYR A 183 -11.88 21.94 -17.35
CA TYR A 183 -10.98 21.05 -18.10
C TYR A 183 -9.77 21.83 -18.64
N CYS A 184 -8.58 21.22 -18.61
CA CYS A 184 -7.34 21.82 -19.09
C CYS A 184 -6.88 21.13 -20.37
N GLU A 185 -7.04 21.81 -21.50
CA GLU A 185 -6.68 21.28 -22.83
C GLU A 185 -5.20 20.90 -22.94
N ASP A 186 -4.30 21.66 -22.32
CA ASP A 186 -2.85 21.41 -22.41
C ASP A 186 -2.41 20.13 -21.71
N THR A 187 -3.06 19.78 -20.59
CA THR A 187 -2.72 18.60 -19.79
C THR A 187 -3.65 17.43 -20.05
N HIS A 188 -4.75 17.67 -20.77
CA HIS A 188 -5.88 16.77 -20.94
C HIS A 188 -6.49 16.25 -19.63
N LEU A 189 -6.42 17.05 -18.56
CA LEU A 189 -6.91 16.71 -17.21
C LEU A 189 -7.85 17.78 -16.67
N LEU A 190 -8.66 17.43 -15.67
CA LEU A 190 -9.42 18.41 -14.89
C LEU A 190 -8.46 19.27 -14.05
N LYS A 191 -8.75 20.57 -13.95
CA LYS A 191 -8.03 21.49 -13.07
C LYS A 191 -8.35 21.16 -11.62
N LEU A 192 -7.30 20.80 -10.90
CA LEU A 192 -7.33 20.63 -9.47
C LEU A 192 -7.15 21.99 -8.80
N SER A 193 -7.66 22.16 -7.58
CA SER A 193 -7.39 23.36 -6.79
C SER A 193 -5.89 23.50 -6.49
N GLU A 194 -5.44 24.73 -6.23
CA GLU A 194 -4.01 25.11 -6.20
C GLU A 194 -3.12 24.13 -5.41
N VAL A 195 -3.56 23.71 -4.22
CA VAL A 195 -2.82 22.79 -3.36
C VAL A 195 -2.57 21.43 -4.03
N TYR A 196 -3.58 20.88 -4.69
CA TYR A 196 -3.51 19.57 -5.34
C TYR A 196 -2.85 19.66 -6.71
N ALA A 197 -3.07 20.76 -7.45
CA ALA A 197 -2.35 21.05 -8.68
C ALA A 197 -0.84 21.11 -8.43
N LYS A 198 -0.40 21.80 -7.35
CA LYS A 198 1.01 21.88 -6.98
C LYS A 198 1.63 20.51 -6.66
N LYS A 199 0.90 19.64 -5.94
CA LYS A 199 1.34 18.26 -5.69
C LYS A 199 1.49 17.48 -6.99
N TYR A 200 0.50 17.57 -7.88
CA TYR A 200 0.56 16.92 -9.18
C TYR A 200 1.78 17.38 -9.99
N SER A 201 2.01 18.69 -10.07
CA SER A 201 3.16 19.26 -10.80
C SER A 201 4.50 18.76 -10.24
N ILE A 202 4.66 18.69 -8.92
CA ILE A 202 5.89 18.17 -8.29
C ILE A 202 6.14 16.71 -8.69
N LEU A 203 5.11 15.86 -8.64
CA LEU A 203 5.23 14.46 -9.04
C LEU A 203 5.51 14.32 -10.55
N SER A 204 4.79 15.06 -11.38
CA SER A 204 4.96 15.06 -12.84
C SER A 204 6.37 15.52 -13.24
N ASN A 205 6.89 16.59 -12.62
CA ASN A 205 8.24 17.09 -12.89
C ASN A 205 9.30 16.06 -12.52
N LYS A 206 9.17 15.41 -11.35
CA LYS A 206 10.08 14.36 -10.95
C LYS A 206 10.10 13.17 -11.91
N ILE A 207 8.94 12.80 -12.47
CA ILE A 207 8.85 11.77 -13.51
C ILE A 207 9.48 12.25 -14.83
N HIS A 208 9.33 13.53 -15.17
CA HIS A 208 9.97 14.10 -16.35
C HIS A 208 11.49 14.09 -16.26
N GLU A 209 12.06 14.49 -15.12
CA GLU A 209 13.50 14.45 -14.85
C GLU A 209 14.06 13.02 -14.96
N TYR A 210 13.33 12.02 -14.46
CA TYR A 210 13.68 10.61 -14.63
C TYR A 210 13.82 10.23 -16.11
N ILE A 211 12.83 10.59 -16.94
CA ILE A 211 12.83 10.28 -18.38
C ILE A 211 14.00 10.97 -19.08
N GLN A 212 14.27 12.24 -18.79
CA GLN A 212 15.40 12.96 -19.41
C GLN A 212 16.74 12.30 -19.09
N ASN A 213 16.94 11.87 -17.84
CA ASN A 213 18.17 11.21 -17.42
C ASN A 213 18.35 9.80 -18.02
N HIS A 214 17.26 9.12 -18.39
CA HIS A 214 17.32 7.79 -19.01
C HIS A 214 17.39 7.84 -20.54
N ASN A 215 16.87 8.89 -21.17
CA ASN A 215 16.97 9.08 -22.61
C ASN A 215 18.34 9.63 -23.06
N ASN A 216 19.05 10.37 -22.20
CA ASN A 216 20.42 10.85 -22.49
C ASN A 216 21.51 9.76 -22.41
N GLY A 217 21.13 8.50 -22.17
CA GLY A 217 22.03 7.34 -22.11
C GLY A 217 21.95 6.39 -23.31
N GLU A 218 21.13 6.69 -24.32
CA GLU A 218 20.96 5.83 -25.50
C GLU A 218 21.47 6.53 -26.78
N GLU A 219 22.79 6.73 -26.88
CA GLU A 219 23.47 6.78 -28.19
C GLU A 219 24.51 5.66 -28.27
N SER A 220 24.14 4.66 -29.08
CA SER A 220 24.98 3.67 -29.78
C SER A 220 26.28 3.19 -29.13
N THR A 221 26.31 1.91 -28.75
CA THR A 221 27.45 1.04 -29.14
C THR A 221 27.00 -0.41 -29.28
N GLU A 222 27.26 -0.96 -30.46
CA GLU A 222 27.21 -2.37 -30.81
C GLU A 222 28.02 -3.23 -29.82
N VAL A 223 27.55 -4.45 -29.58
CA VAL A 223 28.28 -5.48 -28.83
C VAL A 223 29.35 -6.07 -29.74
N PRO A 224 30.61 -6.09 -29.32
CA PRO A 224 31.31 -7.37 -29.36
C PRO A 224 32.24 -7.62 -28.17
N GLY A 225 32.23 -8.86 -27.68
CA GLY A 225 33.38 -9.47 -27.02
C GLY A 225 33.26 -9.60 -25.51
N ALA A 226 32.98 -10.83 -25.06
CA ALA A 226 33.22 -11.25 -23.69
C ALA A 226 34.70 -11.04 -23.31
N SER A 227 34.97 -10.23 -22.27
CA SER A 227 36.20 -10.27 -21.48
C SER A 227 36.12 -9.39 -20.22
N GLN A 228 36.22 -10.04 -19.05
CA GLN A 228 36.72 -9.53 -17.77
C GLN A 228 36.02 -8.32 -17.12
N LEU A 229 35.03 -8.62 -16.28
CA LEU A 229 34.66 -7.76 -15.15
C LEU A 229 35.87 -7.57 -14.23
N LYS A 230 36.51 -6.39 -14.28
CA LYS A 230 37.37 -5.92 -13.18
C LYS A 230 36.47 -5.41 -12.07
N ILE A 231 36.46 -6.10 -10.93
CA ILE A 231 35.84 -5.60 -9.70
C ILE A 231 36.63 -4.35 -9.26
N ILE A 232 36.10 -3.17 -9.58
CA ILE A 232 36.58 -1.91 -9.01
C ILE A 232 35.73 -1.64 -7.77
N GLY A 233 36.21 -2.11 -6.64
CA GLY A 233 35.72 -1.71 -5.31
C GLY A 233 34.45 -2.39 -4.84
N LYS A 234 34.49 -2.88 -3.60
CA LYS A 234 33.30 -3.28 -2.83
C LYS A 234 32.45 -2.01 -2.63
N ILE A 235 31.26 -1.94 -3.23
CA ILE A 235 30.28 -0.91 -2.87
C ILE A 235 29.83 -1.20 -1.45
N ASP A 236 30.20 -0.32 -0.54
CA ASP A 236 29.79 -0.39 0.85
C ASP A 236 28.37 0.21 0.97
N LEU A 237 27.37 -0.67 0.96
CA LEU A 237 25.94 -0.33 1.06
C LEU A 237 25.60 0.39 2.38
N SER A 238 26.48 0.34 3.39
CA SER A 238 26.30 1.08 4.66
C SER A 238 26.24 2.60 4.48
N LYS A 239 26.74 3.13 3.35
CA LYS A 239 26.72 4.57 3.04
C LYS A 239 25.36 5.07 2.52
N PHE A 240 24.44 4.17 2.20
CA PHE A 240 23.11 4.49 1.66
C PHE A 240 21.96 4.17 2.63
N GLU A 241 22.25 3.61 3.81
CA GLU A 241 21.24 3.44 4.85
C GLU A 241 20.83 4.81 5.41
N LYS A 242 19.55 5.15 5.30
CA LYS A 242 18.98 6.29 6.03
C LYS A 242 19.27 6.08 7.53
N PRO A 243 19.72 7.11 8.27
CA PRO A 243 19.97 6.96 9.69
C PRO A 243 18.68 6.55 10.40
N LYS A 244 18.68 5.33 10.93
CA LYS A 244 17.59 4.75 11.71
C LYS A 244 17.43 5.59 12.99
N LYS A 245 16.34 6.35 13.09
CA LYS A 245 16.13 7.37 14.14
C LYS A 245 16.00 6.74 15.53
N GLU A 246 15.57 5.49 15.57
CA GLU A 246 15.41 4.70 16.78
C GLU A 246 16.74 4.11 17.29
N ILE A 247 17.79 4.11 16.47
CA ILE A 247 19.10 3.53 16.83
C ILE A 247 19.96 4.56 17.55
N ARG A 248 20.49 4.15 18.71
CA ARG A 248 21.42 4.91 19.53
C ARG A 248 22.81 4.32 19.39
N LYS A 249 23.79 5.13 18.96
CA LYS A 249 25.18 4.70 18.74
C LYS A 249 25.94 4.48 20.05
N ASP A 250 25.47 5.08 21.13
CA ASP A 250 26.05 5.08 22.47
C ASP A 250 25.54 3.93 23.36
N LYS A 251 24.58 3.13 22.88
CA LYS A 251 23.90 2.09 23.67
C LYS A 251 23.70 0.81 22.88
N GLU A 252 23.48 -0.31 23.58
CA GLU A 252 23.02 -1.53 22.94
C GLU A 252 21.57 -1.36 22.46
N ASN A 253 21.31 -1.66 21.18
CA ASN A 253 19.99 -1.52 20.59
C ASN A 253 19.28 -2.87 20.62
N ILE A 254 18.19 -2.93 21.38
CA ILE A 254 17.48 -4.17 21.68
C ILE A 254 16.06 -4.05 21.15
N TYR A 255 15.69 -4.90 20.20
CA TYR A 255 14.34 -4.95 19.65
C TYR A 255 13.43 -5.83 20.51
N ILE A 256 12.33 -5.26 20.98
CA ILE A 256 11.24 -5.99 21.64
C ILE A 256 10.08 -6.07 20.65
N ILE A 257 9.63 -7.27 20.31
CA ILE A 257 8.64 -7.48 19.25
C ILE A 257 7.29 -7.86 19.85
N ASP A 258 6.25 -7.17 19.43
CA ASP A 258 4.86 -7.44 19.79
C ASP A 258 4.26 -8.61 18.96
N THR A 259 3.29 -9.33 19.53
CA THR A 259 2.61 -10.49 18.91
C THR A 259 2.01 -10.15 17.56
N ASN A 260 1.32 -9.00 17.44
CA ASN A 260 0.63 -8.60 16.22
C ASN A 260 1.60 -8.45 15.03
N VAL A 261 2.86 -8.09 15.30
CA VAL A 261 3.88 -7.96 14.27
C VAL A 261 4.18 -9.30 13.59
N PHE A 262 4.14 -10.40 14.34
CA PHE A 262 4.35 -11.75 13.80
C PHE A 262 3.15 -12.25 12.97
N ILE A 263 1.94 -11.75 13.23
CA ILE A 263 0.75 -12.09 12.44
C ILE A 263 0.87 -11.48 11.04
N ASP A 264 1.29 -10.21 10.97
CA ASP A 264 1.38 -9.45 9.72
C ASP A 264 2.70 -9.67 8.96
N CYS A 265 3.79 -9.93 9.69
CA CYS A 265 5.13 -10.14 9.13
C CYS A 265 5.85 -11.27 9.89
N PRO A 266 5.56 -12.56 9.58
CA PRO A 266 6.12 -13.69 10.30
C PRO A 266 7.64 -13.80 10.20
N GLU A 267 8.24 -13.24 9.14
CA GLU A 267 9.69 -13.17 8.96
C GLU A 267 10.36 -11.93 9.58
N ILE A 268 9.70 -11.22 10.49
CA ILE A 268 10.26 -9.98 11.07
C ILE A 268 11.61 -10.19 11.73
N ILE A 269 11.83 -11.33 12.40
CA ILE A 269 13.12 -11.68 13.00
C ILE A 269 14.20 -11.55 11.94
N THR A 270 14.08 -12.23 10.80
CA THR A 270 15.13 -12.25 9.77
C THR A 270 15.37 -10.89 9.09
N LYS A 271 14.41 -9.96 9.18
CA LYS A 271 14.53 -8.58 8.65
C LYS A 271 15.26 -7.62 9.57
N ILE A 272 15.31 -7.89 10.89
CA ILE A 272 16.14 -7.10 11.81
C ILE A 272 17.60 -7.47 11.56
N ASP A 273 18.48 -6.46 11.55
CA ASP A 273 19.92 -6.66 11.38
C ASP A 273 20.46 -7.62 12.45
N LYS A 274 21.40 -8.49 12.07
CA LYS A 274 22.01 -9.49 12.95
C LYS A 274 22.82 -8.86 14.07
N GLN A 275 23.28 -7.61 13.92
CA GLN A 275 24.00 -6.88 14.97
C GLN A 275 23.11 -6.48 16.15
N TYR A 276 21.78 -6.42 15.97
CA TYR A 276 20.85 -6.04 17.03
C TYR A 276 20.27 -7.26 17.74
N GLN A 277 20.23 -7.19 19.07
CA GLN A 277 19.59 -8.22 19.90
C GLN A 277 18.07 -8.15 19.74
N ILE A 278 17.42 -9.32 19.70
CA ILE A 278 15.96 -9.41 19.76
C ILE A 278 15.57 -10.04 21.09
N VAL A 279 14.62 -9.42 21.79
CA VAL A 279 14.03 -9.95 23.02
C VAL A 279 12.53 -10.15 22.81
N LEU A 280 12.04 -11.34 23.12
CA LEU A 280 10.62 -11.68 23.08
C LEU A 280 10.10 -11.86 24.50
N SER A 281 8.92 -11.30 24.79
CA SER A 281 8.21 -11.63 26.02
C SER A 281 7.69 -13.07 25.92
N ALA A 282 7.78 -13.85 27.00
CA ALA A 282 7.15 -15.17 27.06
C ALA A 282 5.65 -15.10 26.70
N LYS A 283 4.99 -13.98 27.02
CA LYS A 283 3.59 -13.73 26.67
C LYS A 283 3.32 -13.75 25.15
N VAL A 284 4.28 -13.32 24.33
CA VAL A 284 4.16 -13.32 22.87
C VAL A 284 4.07 -14.75 22.34
N ILE A 285 4.84 -15.68 22.91
CA ILE A 285 4.80 -17.10 22.51
C ILE A 285 3.45 -17.71 22.88
N ASP A 286 2.99 -17.48 24.11
CA ASP A 286 1.68 -17.97 24.58
C ASP A 286 0.52 -17.48 23.69
N GLU A 287 0.58 -16.22 23.25
CA GLU A 287 -0.44 -15.66 22.36
C GLU A 287 -0.38 -16.26 20.95
N LEU A 288 0.82 -16.44 20.38
CA LEU A 288 0.98 -17.10 19.09
C LEU A 288 0.46 -18.55 19.13
N ASP A 289 0.72 -19.29 20.21
CA ASP A 289 0.21 -20.65 20.37
C ASP A 289 -1.32 -20.70 20.48
N TYR A 290 -1.93 -19.76 21.20
CA TYR A 290 -3.39 -19.65 21.25
C TYR A 290 -4.01 -19.30 19.89
N LEU A 291 -3.35 -18.40 19.14
CA LEU A 291 -3.80 -17.94 17.82
C LEU A 291 -3.69 -19.01 16.74
N LYS A 292 -2.87 -20.05 16.93
CA LYS A 292 -2.77 -21.20 16.02
C LYS A 292 -4.08 -21.98 15.88
N ILE A 293 -4.95 -21.91 16.89
CA ILE A 293 -6.21 -22.68 16.97
C ILE A 293 -7.42 -21.82 16.58
N SER A 294 -7.36 -20.50 16.79
CA SER A 294 -8.50 -19.59 16.71
C SER A 294 -8.60 -18.75 15.42
N LEU A 295 -7.61 -18.86 14.51
CA LEU A 295 -7.51 -18.02 13.31
C LEU A 295 -7.87 -18.71 11.99
N THR A 296 -8.20 -17.90 10.98
CA THR A 296 -8.37 -18.29 9.56
C THR A 296 -7.11 -18.94 8.99
N GLU A 297 -7.26 -19.82 7.99
CA GLU A 297 -6.15 -20.63 7.42
C GLU A 297 -4.91 -19.82 6.98
N GLU A 298 -5.06 -18.61 6.43
CA GLU A 298 -3.92 -17.75 6.05
C GLU A 298 -3.13 -17.25 7.27
N LYS A 299 -3.80 -16.64 8.25
CA LYS A 299 -3.15 -16.13 9.46
C LYS A 299 -2.57 -17.26 10.31
N LYS A 300 -3.21 -18.44 10.31
CA LYS A 300 -2.70 -19.65 10.95
C LYS A 300 -1.35 -20.08 10.34
N ARG A 301 -1.21 -19.99 9.02
CA ARG A 301 0.06 -20.24 8.32
C ARG A 301 1.15 -19.23 8.70
N ASN A 302 0.80 -17.96 8.87
CA ASN A 302 1.74 -16.92 9.33
C ASN A 302 2.22 -17.20 10.76
N VAL A 303 1.30 -17.49 11.69
CA VAL A 303 1.63 -17.83 13.07
C VAL A 303 2.54 -19.06 13.16
N GLN A 304 2.24 -20.12 12.38
CA GLN A 304 3.10 -21.31 12.31
C GLN A 304 4.50 -20.98 11.77
N LYS A 305 4.58 -20.14 10.74
CA LYS A 305 5.85 -19.69 10.16
C LYS A 305 6.64 -18.84 11.18
N ALA A 306 5.96 -17.96 11.91
CA ALA A 306 6.58 -17.13 12.95
C ALA A 306 7.17 -17.99 14.07
N LEU A 307 6.41 -18.93 14.63
CA LEU A 307 6.89 -19.86 15.67
C LEU A 307 8.12 -20.66 15.21
N LYS A 308 8.11 -21.14 13.96
CA LYS A 308 9.27 -21.82 13.36
C LYS A 308 10.50 -20.90 13.32
N LEU A 309 10.35 -19.67 12.83
CA LEU A 309 11.45 -18.70 12.72
C LEU A 309 11.93 -18.19 14.08
N ILE A 310 11.06 -18.12 15.08
CA ILE A 310 11.43 -17.82 16.47
C ILE A 310 12.32 -18.94 17.00
N ASN A 311 11.91 -20.20 16.85
CA ASN A 311 12.68 -21.35 17.34
C ASN A 311 14.07 -21.42 16.67
N GLU A 312 14.11 -21.30 15.34
CA GLU A 312 15.38 -21.20 14.60
C GLU A 312 16.22 -19.99 15.04
N GLY A 313 15.56 -18.88 15.39
CA GLY A 313 16.20 -17.67 15.89
C GLY A 313 16.80 -17.84 17.29
N LEU A 314 16.21 -18.63 18.17
CA LEU A 314 16.77 -18.92 19.51
C LEU A 314 18.05 -19.75 19.41
N ASP A 315 18.12 -20.68 18.46
CA ASP A 315 19.29 -21.55 18.25
C ASP A 315 20.42 -20.88 17.48
N LYS A 316 20.09 -20.10 16.44
CA LYS A 316 21.05 -19.65 15.41
C LYS A 316 21.30 -18.14 15.41
N ARG A 317 20.56 -17.38 16.21
CA ARG A 317 20.62 -15.92 16.26
C ARG A 317 20.60 -15.45 17.72
N ASN A 318 21.05 -14.23 17.97
CA ASN A 318 20.90 -13.56 19.27
C ASN A 318 19.43 -13.14 19.54
N VAL A 319 18.51 -14.11 19.56
CA VAL A 319 17.13 -13.95 20.04
C VAL A 319 17.06 -14.48 21.47
N LYS A 320 16.47 -13.74 22.40
CA LYS A 320 16.29 -14.14 23.80
C LYS A 320 14.83 -14.08 24.20
N MET A 321 14.44 -14.97 25.10
CA MET A 321 13.12 -14.94 25.73
C MET A 321 13.22 -14.38 27.15
N ASN A 322 12.32 -13.47 27.51
CA ASN A 322 12.27 -12.85 28.83
C ASN A 322 10.87 -12.97 29.42
N ILE A 323 10.79 -13.30 30.70
CA ILE A 323 9.55 -13.26 31.48
C ILE A 323 9.31 -11.81 31.91
N ALA A 324 8.06 -11.36 31.90
CA ALA A 324 7.70 -10.04 32.41
C ALA A 324 8.02 -9.91 33.91
N ASP A 325 8.48 -8.73 34.32
CA ASP A 325 8.62 -8.36 35.74
C ASP A 325 7.58 -7.32 36.11
N ILE A 326 6.59 -7.78 36.86
CA ILE A 326 5.42 -6.99 37.24
C ILE A 326 5.81 -5.83 38.17
N THR A 327 6.94 -5.93 38.88
CA THR A 327 7.42 -4.87 39.78
C THR A 327 7.89 -3.62 39.02
N LEU A 328 8.21 -3.76 37.74
CA LEU A 328 8.60 -2.64 36.87
C LEU A 328 7.40 -1.88 36.31
N LEU A 329 6.18 -2.39 36.47
CA LEU A 329 4.96 -1.72 36.01
C LEU A 329 4.39 -0.83 37.12
N PRO A 330 4.04 0.43 36.82
CA PRO A 330 3.31 1.28 37.76
C PRO A 330 1.97 0.65 38.17
N ASP A 331 1.53 0.97 39.39
CA ASP A 331 0.28 0.43 39.95
C ASP A 331 -0.96 0.85 39.16
N ASP A 332 -0.89 1.99 38.45
CA ASP A 332 -1.97 2.49 37.58
C ASP A 332 -2.16 1.65 36.31
N LEU A 333 -1.22 0.76 35.97
CA LEU A 333 -1.33 -0.13 34.82
C LEU A 333 -1.91 -1.50 35.21
N ASN A 334 -2.80 -2.03 34.37
CA ASN A 334 -3.30 -3.40 34.53
C ASN A 334 -2.16 -4.43 34.36
N LYS A 335 -1.66 -4.97 35.47
CA LYS A 335 -0.57 -5.95 35.55
C LYS A 335 -0.86 -7.30 34.87
N LYS A 336 -2.11 -7.56 34.47
CA LYS A 336 -2.52 -8.77 33.74
C LYS A 336 -2.65 -8.56 32.22
N SER A 337 -2.58 -7.32 31.75
CA SER A 337 -2.70 -7.01 30.32
C SER A 337 -1.47 -7.52 29.55
N PRO A 338 -1.65 -8.25 28.43
CA PRO A 338 -0.52 -8.73 27.64
C PRO A 338 0.41 -7.62 27.15
N ASP A 339 -0.17 -6.52 26.65
CA ASP A 339 0.57 -5.31 26.27
C ASP A 339 1.48 -4.82 27.40
N ASN A 340 0.97 -4.82 28.63
CA ASN A 340 1.73 -4.35 29.79
C ASN A 340 2.80 -5.38 30.19
N LEU A 341 2.59 -6.67 29.97
CA LEU A 341 3.62 -7.70 30.16
C LEU A 341 4.76 -7.56 29.13
N ILE A 342 4.45 -7.20 27.88
CA ILE A 342 5.44 -6.88 26.85
C ILE A 342 6.18 -5.59 27.21
N LEU A 343 5.45 -4.55 27.64
CA LEU A 343 6.03 -3.28 28.10
C LEU A 343 7.01 -3.51 29.26
N SER A 344 6.64 -4.32 30.25
CA SER A 344 7.52 -4.68 31.37
C SER A 344 8.86 -5.26 30.90
N VAL A 345 8.85 -6.10 29.86
CA VAL A 345 10.09 -6.63 29.28
C VAL A 345 10.92 -5.51 28.66
N ALA A 346 10.31 -4.54 27.98
CA ALA A 346 11.04 -3.38 27.48
C ALA A 346 11.62 -2.51 28.61
N LEU A 347 10.90 -2.36 29.73
CA LEU A 347 11.36 -1.57 30.88
C LEU A 347 12.60 -2.17 31.57
N LYS A 348 12.78 -3.50 31.52
CA LYS A 348 14.01 -4.16 32.01
C LYS A 348 15.28 -3.66 31.34
N HIS A 349 15.16 -3.19 30.10
CA HIS A 349 16.28 -2.83 29.24
C HIS A 349 16.49 -1.32 29.15
N LEU A 350 15.89 -0.51 30.03
CA LEU A 350 16.02 0.96 30.02
C LEU A 350 17.45 1.49 30.22
N ALA A 351 18.34 0.69 30.82
CA ALA A 351 19.76 1.01 30.89
C ALA A 351 20.37 1.15 29.48
N GLU A 352 19.89 0.33 28.53
CA GLU A 352 20.29 0.32 27.12
C GLU A 352 19.31 1.15 26.26
N ASN A 353 19.15 0.79 24.97
CA ASN A 353 18.13 1.36 24.10
C ASN A 353 17.09 0.28 23.69
N PRO A 354 16.02 0.11 24.48
CA PRO A 354 14.92 -0.76 24.11
C PRO A 354 14.08 -0.10 23.02
N ILE A 355 13.86 -0.84 21.94
CA ILE A 355 13.07 -0.43 20.78
C ILE A 355 11.88 -1.38 20.67
N LEU A 356 10.70 -0.90 21.05
CA LEU A 356 9.46 -1.65 20.94
C LEU A 356 8.91 -1.56 19.52
N LEU A 357 8.94 -2.70 18.81
CA LEU A 357 8.35 -2.87 17.50
C LEU A 357 6.89 -3.30 17.66
N THR A 358 5.96 -2.37 17.48
CA THR A 358 4.51 -2.60 17.58
C THR A 358 3.74 -1.61 16.71
N SER A 359 2.61 -2.05 16.17
CA SER A 359 1.68 -1.21 15.42
C SER A 359 0.49 -0.73 16.28
N ASP A 360 0.41 -1.12 17.55
CA ASP A 360 -0.66 -0.70 18.45
C ASP A 360 -0.42 0.71 19.00
N ASN A 361 -1.40 1.60 18.87
CA ASN A 361 -1.25 2.99 19.29
C ASN A 361 -1.24 3.14 20.82
N GLY A 362 -2.00 2.30 21.53
CA GLY A 362 -2.08 2.34 23.00
C GLY A 362 -0.77 1.90 23.64
N LEU A 363 -0.20 0.79 23.18
CA LEU A 363 1.09 0.28 23.62
C LEU A 363 2.23 1.25 23.26
N GLN A 364 2.20 1.87 22.06
CA GLN A 364 3.16 2.93 21.71
C GLN A 364 3.08 4.13 22.66
N ALA A 365 1.88 4.61 22.98
CA ALA A 365 1.70 5.74 23.88
C ALA A 365 2.25 5.45 25.28
N LYS A 366 1.97 4.26 25.82
CA LYS A 366 2.53 3.81 27.10
C LYS A 366 4.06 3.73 27.04
N ALA A 367 4.61 3.03 26.05
CA ALA A 367 6.05 2.84 25.90
C ALA A 367 6.81 4.17 25.82
N LYS A 368 6.35 5.09 24.96
CA LYS A 368 6.92 6.45 24.88
C LYS A 368 6.83 7.19 26.21
N GLY A 369 5.70 7.07 26.92
CA GLY A 369 5.49 7.67 28.24
C GLY A 369 6.51 7.20 29.29
N PHE A 370 7.04 5.97 29.17
CA PHE A 370 8.07 5.43 30.04
C PHE A 370 9.49 5.49 29.46
N GLY A 371 9.71 6.30 28.41
CA GLY A 371 11.03 6.49 27.83
C GLY A 371 11.55 5.33 26.97
N VAL A 372 10.66 4.41 26.56
CA VAL A 372 10.98 3.34 25.62
C VAL A 372 10.80 3.84 24.18
N THR A 373 11.81 3.62 23.35
CA THR A 373 11.75 3.95 21.93
C THR A 373 10.76 3.01 21.24
N THR A 374 9.96 3.52 20.31
CA THR A 374 8.99 2.70 19.58
C THR A 374 9.15 2.87 18.09
N ILE A 375 8.86 1.81 17.33
CA ILE A 375 8.79 1.86 15.88
C ILE A 375 7.62 1.00 15.40
N THR A 376 6.87 1.49 14.42
CA THR A 376 5.79 0.68 13.83
C THR A 376 6.33 -0.33 12.82
N LEU A 377 5.62 -1.44 12.58
CA LEU A 377 6.00 -2.40 11.53
C LEU A 377 6.12 -1.70 10.17
N ARG A 378 5.23 -0.75 9.87
CA ARG A 378 5.27 0.02 8.63
C ARG A 378 6.52 0.89 8.53
N GLU A 379 6.91 1.57 9.60
CA GLU A 379 8.14 2.39 9.63
C GLU A 379 9.39 1.53 9.54
N PHE A 380 9.43 0.42 10.27
CA PHE A 380 10.53 -0.53 10.22
C PHE A 380 10.74 -1.09 8.80
N LEU A 381 9.68 -1.57 8.15
CA LEU A 381 9.77 -2.11 6.80
C LEU A 381 10.12 -1.04 5.74
N LYS A 382 9.83 0.24 6.00
CA LYS A 382 10.29 1.33 5.14
C LYS A 382 11.80 1.55 5.23
N GLN A 383 12.42 1.23 6.36
CA GLN A 383 13.87 1.37 6.56
C GLN A 383 14.66 0.23 5.93
N THR A 384 14.07 -0.96 5.79
CA THR A 384 14.73 -2.16 5.21
C THR A 384 14.64 -2.24 3.68
N LYS A 385 14.11 -1.21 3.00
CA LYS A 385 13.97 -1.18 1.53
C LYS A 385 15.17 -0.48 0.87
N TYR A 386 16.34 -1.11 0.92
CA TYR A 386 17.49 -0.83 0.05
C TYR A 386 18.26 -2.11 -0.25
#